data_AF-A0A2N2MNU3-F1
#
_entry.id   AF-A0A2N2MNU3-F1
#
_cell.length_a   1.000
_cell.length_b   1.000
_cell.length_c   1.000
_cell.angle_alpha   90.00
_cell.angle_beta   90.00
_cell.angle_gamma   90.00
#
_symmetry.space_group_name_H-M   'P 1'
#
loop_
_entity.id
_entity.type
_entity.pdbx_description
1 polymer ?
#
loop_
_entity_poly.entity_id
_entity_poly.type
_entity_poly.pdbx_seq_one_letter_code
_entity_poly.pdbx_strand_id
1 'polypeptide(L)'
;PFILVTGAIGEDVAIEVFRNGANDYVMKNRLQRLEPAVQRALEEAKEIKARKEAESALRQAHDELEMQVRLRTAQLQTEIEERKKTEDSLREAMGRIKTLSGLLPICASCKKIRDNDGAWVQIESYIKNNSDADFTHGVCPDCAVKLYPNLFSNKQ
;
A
#
# COMPACT_ATOMS: atom_id res chain seq x y z
N PRO A 1 -10.36 12.93 46.32
CA PRO A 1 -11.51 13.60 46.95
C PRO A 1 -11.30 13.87 48.44
N PHE A 2 -11.74 15.05 48.90
CA PHE A 2 -11.64 15.48 50.29
C PHE A 2 -13.02 15.91 50.80
N ILE A 3 -13.40 15.43 51.99
CA ILE A 3 -14.68 15.77 52.65
C ILE A 3 -14.34 16.48 53.96
N LEU A 4 -14.87 17.70 54.15
CA LEU A 4 -14.69 18.45 55.40
C LEU A 4 -15.83 18.18 56.37
N VAL A 5 -15.49 17.86 57.64
CA VAL A 5 -16.48 17.70 58.72
C VAL A 5 -16.25 18.69 59.85
N THR A 6 -17.16 19.64 60.08
CA THR A 6 -17.01 20.70 61.10
C THR A 6 -18.29 21.00 61.87
N GLY A 7 -18.16 21.53 63.09
CA GLY A 7 -19.29 21.73 64.02
C GLY A 7 -19.52 23.17 64.47
N ALA A 8 -18.66 24.11 64.08
CA ALA A 8 -18.67 25.48 64.62
C ALA A 8 -18.62 26.57 63.54
N ILE A 9 -18.87 26.22 62.27
CA ILE A 9 -18.62 27.13 61.14
C ILE A 9 -19.89 27.29 60.30
N GLY A 10 -20.27 28.55 60.07
CA GLY A 10 -21.43 28.94 59.25
C GLY A 10 -21.28 28.60 57.77
N GLU A 11 -22.40 28.64 57.05
CA GLU A 11 -22.57 28.23 55.64
C GLU A 11 -21.57 28.94 54.68
N ASP A 12 -21.14 30.14 55.03
CA ASP A 12 -20.23 30.99 54.25
C ASP A 12 -18.84 30.35 54.03
N VAL A 13 -18.34 29.60 55.02
CA VAL A 13 -17.03 28.92 54.93
C VAL A 13 -17.12 27.64 54.10
N ALA A 14 -18.31 27.02 53.99
CA ALA A 14 -18.48 25.86 53.12
C ALA A 14 -18.17 26.22 51.66
N ILE A 15 -18.57 27.42 51.21
CA ILE A 15 -18.32 27.92 49.86
C ILE A 15 -16.82 28.10 49.60
N GLU A 16 -16.08 28.62 50.57
CA GLU A 16 -14.63 28.81 50.46
C GLU A 16 -13.88 27.47 50.42
N VAL A 17 -14.37 26.48 51.17
CA VAL A 17 -13.85 25.11 51.19
C VAL A 17 -14.11 24.39 49.84
N PHE A 18 -15.24 24.64 49.18
CA PHE A 18 -15.49 24.15 47.81
C PHE A 18 -14.58 24.83 46.78
N ARG A 19 -14.33 26.15 46.90
CA ARG A 19 -13.39 26.85 46.01
C ARG A 19 -11.96 26.34 46.12
N ASN A 20 -11.58 25.83 47.29
CA ASN A 20 -10.27 25.24 47.55
C ASN A 20 -10.19 23.71 47.26
N GLY A 21 -11.21 23.14 46.61
CA GLY A 21 -11.15 21.79 46.06
C GLY A 21 -11.68 20.66 46.97
N ALA A 22 -12.43 20.99 48.02
CA ALA A 22 -13.20 19.96 48.72
C ALA A 22 -14.35 19.45 47.84
N ASN A 23 -14.55 18.14 47.83
CA ASN A 23 -15.62 17.49 47.07
C ASN A 23 -16.96 17.55 47.80
N ASP A 24 -16.94 17.59 49.14
CA ASP A 24 -18.16 17.63 49.94
C ASP A 24 -17.92 18.24 51.34
N TYR A 25 -18.99 18.68 51.98
CA TYR A 25 -18.97 19.31 53.30
C TYR A 25 -20.11 18.76 54.17
N VAL A 26 -19.79 18.31 55.38
CA VAL A 26 -20.77 17.73 56.31
C VAL A 26 -20.66 18.40 57.68
N MET A 27 -21.77 18.89 58.20
CA MET A 27 -21.81 19.45 59.55
C MET A 27 -21.83 18.35 60.61
N LYS A 28 -21.11 18.54 61.74
CA LYS A 28 -21.02 17.57 62.85
C LYS A 28 -22.37 17.30 63.53
N ASN A 29 -23.37 18.17 63.36
CA ASN A 29 -24.74 17.98 63.83
C ASN A 29 -25.63 17.21 62.83
N ARG A 30 -25.14 16.91 61.62
CA ARG A 30 -25.87 16.22 60.53
C ARG A 30 -25.03 15.09 59.92
N LEU A 31 -24.43 14.27 60.77
CA LEU A 31 -23.56 13.16 60.36
C LEU A 31 -24.25 12.08 59.52
N GLN A 32 -25.58 12.02 59.52
CA GLN A 32 -26.35 11.12 58.64
C GLN A 32 -26.03 11.36 57.15
N ARG A 33 -25.61 12.57 56.77
CA ARG A 33 -25.21 12.89 55.38
C ARG A 33 -23.78 12.48 55.04
N LEU A 34 -22.99 12.06 56.03
CA LEU A 34 -21.59 11.68 55.84
C LEU A 34 -21.46 10.39 55.05
N GLU A 35 -22.28 9.38 55.34
CA GLU A 35 -22.23 8.10 54.63
C GLU A 35 -22.46 8.28 53.11
N PRO A 36 -23.54 8.95 52.65
CA PRO A 36 -23.72 9.23 51.23
C PRO A 36 -22.59 10.08 50.62
N ALA A 37 -22.06 11.04 51.37
CA ALA A 37 -20.94 11.87 50.92
C ALA A 37 -19.67 11.04 50.69
N VAL A 38 -19.33 10.15 51.64
CA VAL A 38 -18.18 9.24 51.55
C VAL A 38 -18.36 8.25 50.41
N GLN A 39 -19.55 7.66 50.24
CA GLN A 39 -19.82 6.73 49.15
C GLN A 39 -19.61 7.38 47.77
N ARG A 40 -20.16 8.58 47.56
CA ARG A 40 -19.93 9.33 46.31
C ARG A 40 -18.46 9.65 46.07
N ALA A 41 -17.77 10.15 47.10
CA ALA A 41 -16.35 10.49 47.01
C ALA A 41 -15.48 9.27 46.67
N LEU A 42 -15.81 8.09 47.22
CA LEU A 42 -15.11 6.85 46.89
C LEU A 42 -15.36 6.42 45.45
N GLU A 43 -16.60 6.54 44.97
CA GLU A 43 -16.93 6.18 43.58
C GLU A 43 -16.25 7.12 42.59
N GLU A 44 -16.29 8.43 42.81
CA GLU A 44 -15.54 9.42 42.02
C GLU A 44 -14.03 9.12 42.02
N ALA A 45 -13.46 8.74 43.17
CA ALA A 45 -12.05 8.38 43.24
C ALA A 45 -11.70 7.15 42.39
N LYS A 46 -12.56 6.13 42.40
CA LYS A 46 -12.40 4.94 41.56
C LYS A 46 -12.49 5.28 40.09
N GLU A 47 -13.49 6.07 39.69
CA GLU A 47 -13.65 6.51 38.29
C GLU A 47 -12.44 7.32 37.82
N ILE A 48 -11.96 8.28 38.62
CA ILE A 48 -10.77 9.06 38.27
C ILE A 48 -9.54 8.16 38.11
N LYS A 49 -9.37 7.18 39.02
CA LYS A 49 -8.26 6.23 38.94
C LYS A 49 -8.37 5.37 37.68
N ALA A 50 -9.53 4.76 37.46
CA ALA A 50 -9.79 3.91 36.30
C ALA A 50 -9.60 4.66 34.98
N ARG A 51 -10.08 5.92 34.91
CA ARG A 51 -9.91 6.77 33.72
C ARG A 51 -8.43 7.06 33.46
N LYS A 52 -7.65 7.43 34.49
CA LYS A 52 -6.21 7.67 34.35
C LYS A 52 -5.45 6.41 33.91
N GLU A 53 -5.81 5.26 34.45
CA GLU A 53 -5.21 3.97 34.07
C GLU A 53 -5.53 3.63 32.61
N ALA A 54 -6.79 3.79 32.19
CA ALA A 54 -7.22 3.58 30.81
C ALA A 54 -6.54 4.56 29.83
N GLU A 55 -6.46 5.85 30.18
CA GLU A 55 -5.76 6.86 29.38
C GLU A 55 -4.27 6.53 29.24
N SER A 56 -3.63 6.10 30.34
CA SER A 56 -2.21 5.70 30.31
C SER A 56 -1.99 4.46 29.46
N ALA A 57 -2.85 3.44 29.58
CA ALA A 57 -2.75 2.22 28.79
C ALA A 57 -2.98 2.50 27.30
N LEU A 58 -3.96 3.35 26.97
CA LEU A 58 -4.22 3.77 25.60
C LEU A 58 -3.02 4.50 25.00
N ARG A 59 -2.41 5.42 25.77
CA ARG A 59 -1.21 6.13 25.33
C ARG A 59 -0.04 5.19 25.06
N GLN A 60 0.20 4.22 25.95
CA GLN A 60 1.26 3.22 25.76
C GLN A 60 1.02 2.37 24.50
N ALA A 61 -0.21 1.90 24.30
CA ALA A 61 -0.57 1.12 23.12
C ALA A 61 -0.42 1.93 21.82
N HIS A 62 -0.78 3.21 21.85
CA HIS A 62 -0.60 4.12 20.72
C HIS A 62 0.88 4.30 20.38
N ASP A 63 1.72 4.61 21.37
CA ASP A 63 3.16 4.80 21.19
C ASP A 63 3.83 3.52 20.64
N GLU A 64 3.42 2.34 21.12
CA GLU A 64 3.90 1.06 20.62
C GLU A 64 3.48 0.82 19.16
N LEU A 65 2.22 1.06 18.81
CA LEU A 65 1.72 0.92 17.45
C LEU A 65 2.43 1.87 16.47
N GLU A 66 2.67 3.13 16.87
CA GLU A 66 3.41 4.09 16.05
C GLU A 66 4.83 3.61 15.77
N MET A 67 5.51 3.03 16.78
CA MET A 67 6.83 2.44 16.60
C MET A 67 6.79 1.25 15.64
N GLN A 68 5.82 0.35 15.80
CA GLN A 68 5.65 -0.81 14.91
C GLN A 68 5.38 -0.39 13.46
N VAL A 69 4.49 0.58 13.25
CA VAL A 69 4.19 1.12 11.91
C VAL A 69 5.44 1.72 11.29
N ARG A 70 6.22 2.50 12.04
CA ARG A 70 7.47 3.08 11.57
C ARG A 70 8.46 2.00 11.11
N LEU A 71 8.67 0.98 11.95
CA LEU A 71 9.59 -0.12 11.65
C LEU A 71 9.13 -0.91 10.43
N ARG A 72 7.85 -1.27 10.37
CA ARG A 72 7.27 -2.01 9.22
C ARG A 72 7.33 -1.22 7.93
N THR A 73 7.07 0.07 7.98
CA THR A 73 7.14 0.94 6.79
C THR A 73 8.56 0.96 6.22
N ALA A 74 9.58 1.10 7.07
CA ALA A 74 10.98 1.07 6.63
C ALA A 74 11.40 -0.28 6.04
N GLN A 75 10.95 -1.39 6.65
CA GLN A 75 11.18 -2.74 6.13
C GLN A 75 10.55 -2.94 4.76
N LEU A 76 9.27 -2.58 4.60
CA LEU A 76 8.55 -2.73 3.33
C LEU A 76 9.17 -1.88 2.22
N GLN A 77 9.66 -0.68 2.53
CA GLN A 77 10.37 0.15 1.55
C GLN A 77 11.62 -0.54 1.00
N THR A 78 12.38 -1.22 1.86
CA THR A 78 13.59 -1.94 1.45
C THR A 78 13.21 -3.16 0.59
N GLU A 79 12.18 -3.91 1.00
CA GLU A 79 11.71 -5.07 0.24
C GLU A 79 11.17 -4.68 -1.15
N ILE A 80 10.43 -3.57 -1.25
CA ILE A 80 9.94 -3.05 -2.53
C ILE A 80 11.11 -2.70 -3.46
N GLU A 81 12.16 -2.07 -2.94
CA GLU A 81 13.34 -1.71 -3.73
C GLU A 81 14.08 -2.95 -4.26
N GLU A 82 14.24 -3.98 -3.43
CA GLU A 82 14.84 -5.25 -3.84
C GLU A 82 14.00 -5.99 -4.89
N ARG A 83 12.67 -6.05 -4.69
CA ARG A 83 11.75 -6.64 -5.66
C ARG A 83 11.81 -5.92 -6.99
N LYS A 84 11.83 -4.58 -6.98
CA LYS A 84 11.92 -3.77 -8.20
C LYS A 84 13.22 -4.03 -8.97
N LYS A 85 14.37 -4.08 -8.28
CA LYS A 85 15.66 -4.45 -8.90
C LYS A 85 15.63 -5.83 -9.54
N THR A 86 15.00 -6.79 -8.87
CA THR A 86 14.84 -8.15 -9.38
C THR A 86 13.93 -8.18 -10.61
N GLU A 87 12.82 -7.43 -10.59
CA GLU A 87 11.90 -7.28 -11.72
C GLU A 87 12.61 -6.66 -12.93
N ASP A 88 13.37 -5.58 -12.73
CA ASP A 88 14.12 -4.92 -13.79
C ASP A 88 15.18 -5.85 -14.39
N SER A 89 15.92 -6.60 -13.55
CA SER A 89 16.90 -7.59 -13.99
C SER A 89 16.25 -8.71 -14.82
N LEU A 90 15.08 -9.19 -14.38
CA LEU A 90 14.32 -10.21 -15.11
C LEU A 90 13.84 -9.66 -16.45
N ARG A 91 13.31 -8.43 -16.47
CA ARG A 91 12.85 -7.74 -17.68
C ARG A 91 13.99 -7.59 -18.68
N GLU A 92 15.18 -7.23 -18.24
CA GLU A 92 16.36 -7.14 -19.08
C GLU A 92 16.78 -8.51 -19.64
N ALA A 93 16.82 -9.54 -18.81
CA ALA A 93 17.12 -10.91 -19.25
C ALA A 93 16.11 -11.42 -20.29
N MET A 94 14.81 -11.15 -20.10
CA MET A 94 13.76 -11.46 -21.07
C MET A 94 13.94 -10.68 -22.38
N GLY A 95 14.36 -9.41 -22.30
CA GLY A 95 14.69 -8.58 -23.47
C GLY A 95 15.86 -9.13 -24.29
N ARG A 96 16.89 -9.66 -23.63
CA ARG A 96 18.04 -10.32 -24.29
C ARG A 96 17.65 -11.63 -24.98
N ILE A 97 16.75 -12.42 -24.39
CA ILE A 97 16.22 -13.62 -25.05
C ILE A 97 15.47 -13.26 -26.33
N LYS A 98 14.69 -12.17 -26.34
CA LYS A 98 13.99 -11.71 -27.56
C LYS A 98 14.94 -11.27 -28.68
N THR A 99 16.10 -10.70 -28.36
CA THR A 99 17.07 -10.24 -29.38
C THR A 99 18.09 -11.30 -29.80
N LEU A 100 18.22 -12.41 -29.05
CA LEU A 100 19.19 -13.49 -29.32
C LEU A 100 18.57 -14.88 -29.55
N SER A 101 17.24 -15.02 -29.64
CA SER A 101 16.60 -16.26 -30.10
C SER A 101 16.11 -16.05 -31.53
N GLY A 102 16.38 -16.89 -32.54
CA GLY A 102 16.99 -18.20 -32.67
C GLY A 102 16.80 -18.57 -34.15
N LEU A 103 17.30 -19.72 -34.61
CA LEU A 103 16.99 -20.19 -35.97
C LEU A 103 15.47 -20.24 -36.15
N LEU A 104 14.92 -19.40 -37.03
CA LEU A 104 13.49 -19.45 -37.35
C LEU A 104 13.22 -20.73 -38.14
N PRO A 105 12.40 -21.65 -37.62
CA PRO A 105 12.02 -22.85 -38.35
C PRO A 105 11.16 -22.47 -39.56
N ILE A 106 11.72 -22.62 -40.76
CA ILE A 106 11.00 -22.39 -42.01
C ILE A 106 10.58 -23.71 -42.67
N CYS A 107 9.43 -23.72 -43.33
CA CYS A 107 9.05 -24.84 -44.18
C CYS A 107 9.95 -24.87 -45.42
N ALA A 108 10.66 -25.97 -45.66
CA ALA A 108 11.53 -26.10 -46.84
C ALA A 108 10.78 -25.99 -48.18
N SER A 109 9.47 -26.30 -48.19
CA SER A 109 8.63 -26.25 -49.40
C SER A 109 8.01 -24.87 -49.65
N CYS A 110 7.34 -24.29 -48.65
CA CYS A 110 6.57 -23.06 -48.84
C CYS A 110 7.13 -21.83 -48.11
N LYS A 111 8.26 -21.96 -47.41
CA LYS A 111 8.99 -20.89 -46.69
C LYS A 111 8.20 -20.16 -45.59
N LYS A 112 7.03 -20.68 -45.19
CA LYS A 112 6.32 -20.22 -43.99
C LYS A 112 7.16 -20.41 -42.74
N ILE A 113 7.00 -19.52 -41.77
CA ILE A 113 7.65 -19.60 -40.46
C ILE A 113 6.71 -20.31 -39.49
N ARG A 114 7.25 -21.21 -38.67
CA ARG A 114 6.51 -21.77 -37.54
C ARG A 114 6.65 -20.84 -36.33
N ASP A 115 5.54 -20.32 -35.84
CA ASP A 115 5.51 -19.42 -34.69
C ASP A 115 5.65 -20.15 -33.35
N ASN A 116 5.64 -19.39 -32.26
CA ASN A 116 5.79 -19.90 -30.89
C ASN A 116 4.62 -20.78 -30.44
N ASP A 117 3.44 -20.60 -31.04
CA ASP A 117 2.24 -21.42 -30.79
C ASP A 117 2.20 -22.68 -31.68
N GLY A 118 3.20 -22.83 -32.56
CA GLY A 118 3.38 -23.97 -33.44
C GLY A 118 2.61 -23.88 -34.77
N ALA A 119 1.95 -22.75 -35.06
CA ALA A 119 1.23 -22.49 -36.30
C ALA A 119 2.17 -22.03 -37.43
N TRP A 120 1.76 -22.29 -38.68
CA TRP A 120 2.53 -21.92 -39.88
C TRP A 120 2.00 -20.63 -40.51
N VAL A 121 2.77 -19.55 -40.40
CA VAL A 121 2.39 -18.21 -40.84
C VAL A 121 3.29 -17.69 -41.97
N GLN A 122 2.79 -16.72 -42.74
CA GLN A 122 3.59 -16.04 -43.76
C GLN A 122 4.70 -15.20 -43.12
N ILE A 123 5.84 -15.09 -43.79
CA ILE A 123 7.03 -14.42 -43.26
C ILE A 123 6.77 -12.93 -42.99
N GLU A 124 6.07 -12.26 -43.90
CA GLU A 124 5.73 -10.85 -43.79
C GLU A 124 4.83 -10.61 -42.57
N SER A 125 3.83 -11.48 -42.36
CA SER A 125 2.96 -11.43 -41.19
C SER A 125 3.73 -11.68 -39.89
N TYR A 126 4.65 -12.65 -39.89
CA TYR A 126 5.47 -12.95 -38.73
C TYR A 126 6.37 -11.78 -38.36
N ILE A 127 7.11 -11.21 -39.32
CA ILE A 127 8.04 -10.12 -39.07
C ILE A 127 7.29 -8.85 -38.63
N LYS A 128 6.16 -8.51 -39.26
CA LYS A 128 5.35 -7.34 -38.88
C LYS A 128 4.79 -7.44 -37.45
N ASN A 129 4.45 -8.65 -37.00
CA ASN A 129 3.91 -8.86 -35.65
C ASN A 129 4.98 -8.97 -34.56
N ASN A 130 6.24 -9.22 -34.94
CA ASN A 130 7.34 -9.50 -34.01
C ASN A 130 8.50 -8.49 -34.11
N SER A 131 8.38 -7.44 -34.94
CA SER A 131 9.38 -6.38 -35.10
C SER A 131 8.72 -5.07 -35.56
N ASP A 132 9.47 -3.97 -35.53
CA ASP A 132 9.02 -2.66 -36.01
C ASP A 132 9.08 -2.50 -37.55
N ALA A 133 9.20 -3.60 -38.30
CA ALA A 133 9.35 -3.55 -39.76
C ALA A 133 8.00 -3.61 -40.50
N ASP A 134 7.84 -2.73 -41.50
CA ASP A 134 6.74 -2.74 -42.46
C ASP A 134 7.20 -3.17 -43.87
N PHE A 135 6.29 -3.74 -44.66
CA PHE A 135 6.57 -4.23 -46.01
C PHE A 135 5.86 -3.39 -47.08
N THR A 136 6.62 -2.97 -48.08
CA THR A 136 6.11 -2.42 -49.33
C THR A 136 6.21 -3.47 -50.44
N HIS A 137 5.34 -3.38 -51.44
CA HIS A 137 5.35 -4.29 -52.57
C HIS A 137 6.18 -3.70 -53.71
N GLY A 138 7.10 -4.49 -54.25
CA GLY A 138 7.91 -4.14 -55.42
C GLY A 138 8.21 -5.39 -56.24
N VAL A 139 8.47 -5.21 -57.54
CA VAL A 139 8.87 -6.30 -58.43
C VAL A 139 10.33 -6.09 -58.80
N CYS A 140 11.20 -7.05 -58.47
CA CYS A 140 12.61 -6.96 -58.85
C CYS A 140 12.80 -7.15 -60.37
N PRO A 141 13.93 -6.72 -60.95
CA PRO A 141 14.18 -6.86 -62.39
C PRO A 141 14.02 -8.29 -62.93
N ASP A 142 14.50 -9.30 -62.20
CA ASP A 142 14.39 -10.70 -62.62
C ASP A 142 12.92 -11.17 -62.71
N CYS A 143 12.13 -10.82 -61.69
CA CYS A 143 10.70 -11.09 -61.68
C CYS A 143 9.97 -10.28 -62.74
N ALA A 144 10.39 -9.05 -63.00
CA ALA A 144 9.79 -8.20 -64.03
C ALA A 144 10.00 -8.81 -65.43
N VAL A 145 11.20 -9.30 -65.74
CA VAL A 145 11.50 -10.02 -67.00
C VAL A 145 10.68 -11.29 -67.11
N LYS A 146 10.53 -12.05 -66.02
CA LYS A 146 9.77 -13.30 -66.03
C LYS A 146 8.26 -13.11 -66.17
N LEU A 147 7.70 -12.11 -65.49
CA LEU A 147 6.25 -11.82 -65.48
C LEU A 147 5.81 -11.03 -66.71
N TYR A 148 6.69 -10.17 -67.23
CA TYR A 148 6.41 -9.29 -68.36
C TYR A 148 7.47 -9.41 -69.46
N PRO A 149 7.77 -10.62 -69.97
CA PRO A 149 8.85 -10.82 -70.94
C PRO A 149 8.69 -9.93 -72.16
N ASN A 150 7.46 -9.72 -72.65
CA ASN A 150 7.21 -8.89 -73.84
C ASN A 150 7.57 -7.39 -73.67
N LEU A 151 7.59 -6.87 -72.44
CA LEU A 151 7.99 -5.49 -72.16
C LEU A 151 9.52 -5.34 -72.10
N PHE A 152 10.25 -6.44 -71.92
CA PHE A 152 11.71 -6.46 -71.80
C PHE A 152 12.42 -7.16 -72.97
N SER A 153 11.69 -7.89 -73.83
CA SER A 153 12.21 -8.57 -75.02
C SER A 153 12.30 -7.70 -76.28
N ASN A 154 11.74 -6.48 -76.28
CA ASN A 154 11.78 -5.54 -77.40
C ASN A 154 12.62 -4.29 -77.08
N LYS A 155 13.90 -4.50 -76.79
CA LYS A 155 14.93 -3.46 -76.97
C LYS A 155 15.95 -3.96 -77.99
N GLN A 156 15.63 -3.77 -79.27
CA GLN A 156 16.64 -3.52 -80.30
C GLN A 156 16.96 -2.03 -80.31
#